data_AF-A0A937D8E5-F1
#
_entry.id   AF-A0A937D8E5-F1
#
_cell.length_a   1.000
_cell.length_b   1.000
_cell.length_c   1.000
_cell.angle_alpha   90.00
_cell.angle_beta   90.00
_cell.angle_gamma   90.00
#
_symmetry.space_group_name_H-M   'P 1'
#
loop_
_entity.id
_entity.type
_entity.pdbx_description
1 polymer ?
#
loop_
_entity_poly.entity_id
_entity_poly.type
_entity_poly.pdbx_seq_one_letter_code
_entity_poly.pdbx_strand_id
1 'polypeptide(L)'
;MHHRHRPTLVALAVSSLLAACGGGGGGGGDPAGEGIASGDLAARSAAEGFWPGRTASGGWADVLVLEDGSTWGVLADAVQITGALQGRSAMSLGRFSAVVTEYDFAAGTAPVVEYTGAAEPRARIDATAPGGRGLLLGYDANYERAASAAELAGRYALDQRTVLAISSGGAFNWIASDNCVLSGQAVPRASGRNAFNLALSYAGSGCPHPNGTRVQGVAYLDTRNSPARLVSLALRQDRVVGFVSRAVRLQDASAPAPAPAPAPAPAPAPAPAPAPAPSPAPAPSPAPAPAPAPAPAPSPAPAPAPAPVPPITDDIRISAGHYPPPGSCRIWVLGLAPGRQAPSGDCAVLEQQVPEGAVLIRG
;
A
#
# COMPACT_ATOMS: atom_id res chain seq x y z
N MET A 1 4.71 -48.72 -37.94
CA MET A 1 4.48 -47.26 -37.92
C MET A 1 3.71 -46.93 -36.65
N HIS A 2 4.41 -46.51 -35.59
CA HIS A 2 3.80 -46.17 -34.30
C HIS A 2 3.68 -44.65 -34.18
N HIS A 3 2.44 -44.14 -34.13
CA HIS A 3 2.17 -42.76 -33.76
C HIS A 3 2.21 -42.62 -32.23
N ARG A 4 3.21 -41.89 -31.72
CA ARG A 4 3.28 -41.47 -30.31
C ARG A 4 2.28 -40.34 -30.06
N HIS A 5 1.33 -40.59 -29.18
CA HIS A 5 0.57 -39.56 -28.48
C HIS A 5 1.50 -38.72 -27.60
N ARG A 6 1.45 -37.39 -27.74
CA ARG A 6 2.01 -36.43 -26.79
C ARG A 6 0.90 -35.99 -25.84
N PRO A 7 0.98 -36.26 -24.53
CA PRO A 7 0.11 -35.60 -23.56
C PRO A 7 0.74 -34.26 -23.14
N THR A 8 -0.08 -33.21 -23.14
CA THR A 8 0.22 -31.88 -22.60
C THR A 8 -0.58 -31.71 -21.31
N LEU A 9 0.03 -31.04 -20.31
CA LEU A 9 -0.43 -30.75 -18.94
C LEU A 9 -0.27 -31.88 -17.90
N VAL A 10 0.66 -31.67 -16.95
CA VAL A 10 0.44 -31.43 -15.50
C VAL A 10 1.79 -30.95 -14.93
N ALA A 11 1.88 -29.73 -14.40
CA ALA A 11 3.02 -29.32 -13.59
C ALA A 11 2.86 -29.93 -12.19
N LEU A 12 3.34 -31.17 -12.07
CA LEU A 12 3.62 -31.88 -10.83
C LEU A 12 5.00 -31.44 -10.34
N ALA A 13 5.10 -30.89 -9.14
CA ALA A 13 6.36 -30.85 -8.41
C ALA A 13 6.18 -31.64 -7.11
N VAL A 14 6.57 -32.91 -7.17
CA VAL A 14 6.96 -33.72 -6.01
C VAL A 14 8.43 -33.41 -5.74
N SER A 15 8.79 -33.09 -4.51
CA SER A 15 10.17 -33.23 -4.05
C SER A 15 10.18 -33.57 -2.56
N SER A 16 10.52 -34.83 -2.31
CA SER A 16 10.84 -35.41 -1.02
C SER A 16 12.24 -34.96 -0.57
N LEU A 17 12.40 -34.84 0.75
CA LEU A 17 13.66 -34.96 1.52
C LEU A 17 14.73 -33.87 1.36
N LEU A 18 14.68 -32.88 2.26
CA LEU A 18 15.87 -32.57 3.07
C LEU A 18 15.56 -32.83 4.54
N ALA A 19 16.08 -33.95 5.04
CA ALA A 19 16.35 -34.10 6.46
C ALA A 19 17.59 -33.25 6.77
N ALA A 20 17.40 -32.15 7.48
CA ALA A 20 18.47 -31.45 8.18
C ALA A 20 18.07 -31.34 9.65
N CYS A 21 19.00 -31.74 10.51
CA CYS A 21 18.91 -31.99 11.95
C CYS A 21 17.88 -31.15 12.73
N GLY A 22 17.04 -31.86 13.47
CA GLY A 22 16.29 -31.31 14.59
C GLY A 22 17.14 -31.15 15.85
N GLY A 23 16.67 -30.24 16.71
CA GLY A 23 17.02 -30.05 18.11
C GLY A 23 17.27 -28.56 18.40
N GLY A 24 16.43 -27.80 19.09
CA GLY A 24 15.18 -28.05 19.82
C GLY A 24 15.05 -26.99 20.93
N GLY A 25 13.82 -26.52 21.21
CA GLY A 25 13.43 -26.01 22.53
C GLY A 25 13.06 -24.52 22.66
N GLY A 26 11.82 -24.29 23.11
CA GLY A 26 11.28 -23.02 23.62
C GLY A 26 10.47 -22.27 22.54
N GLY A 27 9.18 -21.99 22.68
CA GLY A 27 8.37 -21.67 23.85
C GLY A 27 7.45 -20.54 23.37
N GLY A 28 6.13 -20.66 23.59
CA GLY A 28 5.12 -19.87 22.88
C GLY A 28 5.16 -18.36 23.11
N GLY A 29 4.44 -17.65 22.24
CA GLY A 29 4.15 -16.23 22.35
C GLY A 29 3.83 -15.63 20.99
N ASP A 30 2.54 -15.42 20.73
CA ASP A 30 2.08 -14.48 19.70
C ASP A 30 2.77 -13.12 19.90
N PRO A 31 3.41 -12.51 18.88
CA PRO A 31 3.76 -11.10 18.98
C PRO A 31 2.55 -10.27 18.57
N ALA A 32 1.51 -10.29 19.41
CA ALA A 32 0.57 -9.18 19.46
C ALA A 32 1.25 -8.06 20.24
N GLY A 33 1.86 -7.11 19.52
CA GLY A 33 2.22 -5.81 20.08
C GLY A 33 3.71 -5.53 20.30
N GLU A 34 4.57 -5.81 19.32
CA GLU A 34 5.74 -4.94 19.16
C GLU A 34 5.28 -3.65 18.49
N GLY A 35 5.35 -2.54 19.23
CA GLY A 35 5.06 -1.21 18.73
C GLY A 35 5.98 -0.89 17.57
N ILE A 36 5.49 -1.06 16.34
CA ILE A 36 6.13 -0.59 15.13
C ILE A 36 6.39 0.91 15.28
N ALA A 37 7.67 1.29 15.18
CA ALA A 37 8.06 2.69 15.32
C ALA A 37 7.25 3.55 14.35
N SER A 38 6.79 4.72 14.80
CA SER A 38 5.88 5.59 14.04
C SER A 38 6.44 5.94 12.65
N GLY A 39 7.78 6.03 12.53
CA GLY A 39 8.47 6.25 11.26
C GLY A 39 8.36 5.07 10.28
N ASP A 40 8.40 3.83 10.77
CA ASP A 40 8.27 2.63 9.94
C ASP A 40 6.84 2.48 9.42
N LEU A 41 5.84 2.78 10.26
CA LEU A 41 4.44 2.82 9.86
C LEU A 41 4.19 3.87 8.79
N ALA A 42 4.71 5.08 8.97
CA ALA A 42 4.60 6.15 7.98
C ALA A 42 5.25 5.74 6.65
N ALA A 43 6.45 5.17 6.69
CA ALA A 43 7.14 4.68 5.50
C ALA A 43 6.37 3.56 4.79
N ARG A 44 5.77 2.62 5.54
CA ARG A 44 4.94 1.54 4.98
C ARG A 44 3.66 2.09 4.34
N SER A 45 2.98 3.01 5.02
CA SER A 45 1.77 3.65 4.50
C SER A 45 2.04 4.48 3.23
N ALA A 46 3.24 5.04 3.07
CA ALA A 46 3.62 5.77 1.86
C ALA A 46 3.76 4.86 0.63
N ALA A 47 3.98 3.56 0.82
CA ALA A 47 4.00 2.57 -0.25
C ALA A 47 2.61 1.99 -0.57
N GLU A 48 1.61 2.22 0.29
CA GLU A 48 0.25 1.68 0.13
C GLU A 48 -0.34 2.02 -1.24
N GLY A 49 -0.88 1.01 -1.92
CA GLY A 49 -1.43 1.20 -3.25
C GLY A 49 -1.50 -0.06 -4.08
N PHE A 50 -2.19 0.06 -5.21
CA PHE A 50 -2.04 -0.87 -6.32
C PHE A 50 -1.13 -0.30 -7.39
N TRP A 51 -0.11 -1.06 -7.75
CA TRP A 51 1.01 -0.65 -8.58
C TRP A 51 1.19 -1.65 -9.73
N PRO A 52 0.43 -1.55 -10.83
CA PRO A 52 0.76 -2.33 -12.02
C PRO A 52 2.03 -1.80 -12.70
N GLY A 53 2.55 -2.58 -13.62
CA GLY A 53 3.55 -2.10 -14.55
C GLY A 53 4.24 -3.24 -15.26
N ARG A 54 5.53 -3.07 -15.45
CA ARG A 54 6.38 -3.98 -16.22
C ARG A 54 7.50 -4.54 -15.39
N THR A 55 7.87 -5.78 -15.68
CA THR A 55 9.15 -6.33 -15.25
C THR A 55 10.25 -5.88 -16.22
N ALA A 56 11.52 -5.93 -15.79
CA ALA A 56 12.67 -5.66 -16.66
C ALA A 56 12.74 -6.59 -17.89
N SER A 57 12.20 -7.80 -17.79
CA SER A 57 12.08 -8.76 -18.89
C SER A 57 10.92 -8.48 -19.87
N GLY A 58 10.16 -7.40 -19.68
CA GLY A 58 9.03 -7.03 -20.53
C GLY A 58 7.69 -7.67 -20.16
N GLY A 59 7.68 -8.49 -19.11
CA GLY A 59 6.46 -9.03 -18.50
C GLY A 59 5.63 -7.96 -17.80
N TRP A 60 4.48 -8.38 -17.28
CA TRP A 60 3.59 -7.60 -16.42
C TRP A 60 3.87 -7.88 -14.96
N ALA A 61 3.77 -6.84 -14.14
CA ALA A 61 3.77 -6.94 -12.69
C ALA A 61 2.53 -6.22 -12.15
N ASP A 62 1.74 -6.89 -11.33
CA ASP A 62 0.65 -6.28 -10.56
C ASP A 62 0.99 -6.38 -9.09
N VAL A 63 1.33 -5.27 -8.44
CA VAL A 63 1.78 -5.28 -7.04
C VAL A 63 0.80 -4.51 -6.16
N LEU A 64 0.20 -5.20 -5.20
CA LEU A 64 -0.62 -4.60 -4.16
C LEU A 64 0.20 -4.46 -2.87
N VAL A 65 0.30 -3.25 -2.36
CA VAL A 65 0.88 -2.92 -1.05
C VAL A 65 -0.24 -2.47 -0.14
N LEU A 66 -0.39 -3.16 0.99
CA LEU A 66 -1.38 -2.86 2.01
C LEU A 66 -0.88 -1.78 2.98
N GLU A 67 -1.77 -1.27 3.82
CA GLU A 67 -1.52 -0.19 4.78
C GLU A 67 -0.39 -0.51 5.78
N ASP A 68 -0.20 -1.79 6.08
CA ASP A 68 0.87 -2.29 6.94
C ASP A 68 2.17 -2.54 6.17
N GLY A 69 2.21 -2.25 4.87
CA GLY A 69 3.33 -2.54 3.97
C GLY A 69 3.37 -3.98 3.47
N SER A 70 2.42 -4.85 3.86
CA SER A 70 2.34 -6.21 3.32
C SER A 70 2.16 -6.15 1.80
N THR A 71 3.05 -6.81 1.09
CA THR A 71 3.17 -6.72 -0.37
C THR A 71 2.79 -8.05 -1.01
N TRP A 72 1.93 -7.98 -2.01
CA TRP A 72 1.37 -9.10 -2.75
C TRP A 72 1.48 -8.78 -4.24
N GLY A 73 2.25 -9.56 -4.99
CA GLY A 73 2.51 -9.31 -6.40
C GLY A 73 2.18 -10.50 -7.27
N VAL A 74 1.71 -10.24 -8.49
CA VAL A 74 1.56 -11.26 -9.53
C VAL A 74 2.41 -10.86 -10.73
N LEU A 75 3.28 -11.77 -11.16
CA LEU A 75 4.15 -11.60 -12.32
C LEU A 75 3.60 -12.45 -13.46
N ALA A 76 3.54 -11.89 -14.66
CA ALA A 76 3.00 -12.58 -15.83
C ALA A 76 3.74 -12.17 -17.10
N ASP A 77 3.66 -12.99 -18.14
CA ASP A 77 4.01 -12.61 -19.51
C ASP A 77 2.72 -12.39 -20.33
N ALA A 78 2.82 -12.45 -21.66
CA ALA A 78 1.66 -12.30 -22.54
C ALA A 78 0.71 -13.50 -22.54
N VAL A 79 1.14 -14.65 -22.01
CA VAL A 79 0.48 -15.95 -22.14
C VAL A 79 0.05 -16.50 -20.78
N GLN A 80 0.86 -16.33 -19.74
CA GLN A 80 0.65 -16.98 -18.45
C GLN A 80 1.20 -16.17 -17.28
N ILE A 81 0.81 -16.60 -16.07
CA ILE A 81 1.41 -16.14 -14.81
C ILE A 81 2.75 -16.85 -14.67
N THR A 82 3.83 -16.09 -14.53
CA THR A 82 5.20 -16.59 -14.42
C THR A 82 5.69 -16.64 -12.99
N GLY A 83 5.07 -15.87 -12.09
CA GLY A 83 5.43 -15.87 -10.69
C GLY A 83 4.52 -15.06 -9.79
N ALA A 84 4.90 -15.00 -8.52
CA ALA A 84 4.23 -14.19 -7.50
C ALA A 84 5.25 -13.57 -6.55
N LEU A 85 4.89 -12.46 -5.91
CA LEU A 85 5.67 -11.81 -4.87
C LEU A 85 4.88 -11.83 -3.57
N GLN A 86 5.52 -12.17 -2.46
CA GLN A 86 4.92 -11.95 -1.14
C GLN A 86 5.98 -11.49 -0.16
N GLY A 87 5.68 -10.42 0.57
CA GLY A 87 6.60 -9.93 1.60
C GLY A 87 6.17 -8.59 2.14
N ARG A 88 7.13 -7.67 2.28
CA ARG A 88 6.87 -6.33 2.79
C ARG A 88 7.60 -5.28 1.97
N SER A 89 7.00 -4.11 1.87
CA SER A 89 7.60 -2.94 1.26
C SER A 89 7.37 -1.69 2.10
N ALA A 90 8.20 -0.69 1.83
CA ALA A 90 8.12 0.63 2.41
C ALA A 90 8.62 1.66 1.39
N MET A 91 8.17 2.90 1.57
CA MET A 91 8.62 4.04 0.80
C MET A 91 9.01 5.16 1.75
N SER A 92 10.25 5.62 1.67
CA SER A 92 10.74 6.73 2.49
C SER A 92 11.72 7.58 1.69
N LEU A 93 11.64 8.90 1.86
CA LEU A 93 12.58 9.85 1.25
C LEU A 93 12.76 9.67 -0.27
N GLY A 94 11.67 9.41 -1.00
CA GLY A 94 11.70 9.19 -2.45
C GLY A 94 12.32 7.86 -2.89
N ARG A 95 12.47 6.91 -1.96
CA ARG A 95 13.05 5.59 -2.21
C ARG A 95 12.07 4.50 -1.80
N PHE A 96 11.93 3.50 -2.66
CA PHE A 96 11.22 2.26 -2.39
C PHE A 96 12.19 1.17 -1.99
N SER A 97 11.79 0.36 -1.00
CA SER A 97 12.47 -0.85 -0.58
C SER A 97 11.43 -1.95 -0.35
N ALA A 98 11.68 -3.14 -0.87
CA ALA A 98 10.85 -4.31 -0.60
C ALA A 98 11.69 -5.56 -0.40
N VAL A 99 11.38 -6.32 0.63
CA VAL A 99 11.92 -7.66 0.86
C VAL A 99 10.78 -8.64 0.65
N VAL A 100 10.88 -9.43 -0.42
CA VAL A 100 9.82 -10.35 -0.86
C VAL A 100 10.38 -11.73 -1.14
N THR A 101 9.59 -12.75 -0.85
CA THR A 101 9.73 -14.05 -1.47
C THR A 101 9.17 -13.94 -2.89
N GLU A 102 10.01 -14.20 -3.89
CA GLU A 102 9.64 -14.24 -5.29
C GLU A 102 9.48 -15.70 -5.72
N TYR A 103 8.25 -16.11 -5.98
CA TYR A 103 7.92 -17.44 -6.47
C TYR A 103 8.09 -17.47 -7.97
N ASP A 104 9.11 -18.16 -8.47
CA ASP A 104 9.32 -18.43 -9.89
C ASP A 104 8.67 -19.77 -10.23
N PHE A 105 7.56 -19.75 -10.97
CA PHE A 105 6.81 -20.95 -11.29
C PHE A 105 7.45 -21.78 -12.40
N ALA A 106 8.26 -21.17 -13.27
CA ALA A 106 8.97 -21.89 -14.32
C ALA A 106 10.19 -22.63 -13.75
N ALA A 107 10.93 -21.98 -12.84
CA ALA A 107 12.09 -22.56 -12.18
C ALA A 107 11.72 -23.42 -10.96
N GLY A 108 10.52 -23.26 -10.40
CA GLY A 108 10.10 -23.94 -9.17
C GLY A 108 10.89 -23.48 -7.93
N THR A 109 11.27 -22.20 -7.89
CA THR A 109 12.08 -21.63 -6.80
C THR A 109 11.33 -20.50 -6.08
N ALA A 110 11.73 -20.22 -4.84
CA ALA A 110 11.15 -19.14 -4.05
C ALA A 110 12.23 -18.35 -3.28
N PRO A 111 13.20 -17.72 -3.98
CA PRO A 111 14.23 -16.93 -3.31
C PRO A 111 13.64 -15.71 -2.57
N VAL A 112 14.31 -15.32 -1.50
CA VAL A 112 14.10 -13.98 -0.91
C VAL A 112 14.88 -12.98 -1.76
N VAL A 113 14.20 -11.94 -2.21
CA VAL A 113 14.71 -10.91 -3.11
C VAL A 113 14.46 -9.54 -2.48
N GLU A 114 15.49 -8.71 -2.53
CA GLU A 114 15.41 -7.32 -2.10
C GLU A 114 15.37 -6.39 -3.31
N TYR A 115 14.24 -5.70 -3.47
CA TYR A 115 14.04 -4.66 -4.47
C TYR A 115 14.30 -3.31 -3.85
N THR A 116 15.13 -2.49 -4.49
CA THR A 116 15.31 -1.08 -4.09
C THR A 116 15.34 -0.17 -5.30
N GLY A 117 14.90 1.07 -5.12
CA GLY A 117 15.03 2.07 -6.18
C GLY A 117 14.25 3.35 -5.91
N ALA A 118 14.16 4.19 -6.93
CA ALA A 118 13.49 5.48 -6.84
C ALA A 118 11.98 5.28 -6.77
N ALA A 119 11.30 6.13 -6.00
CA ALA A 119 9.85 6.15 -5.97
C ALA A 119 9.28 7.52 -5.68
N GLU A 120 8.15 7.78 -6.32
CA GLU A 120 7.33 8.96 -6.16
C GLU A 120 5.98 8.51 -5.59
N PRO A 121 5.61 8.96 -4.38
CA PRO A 121 4.36 8.56 -3.73
C PRO A 121 3.17 8.76 -4.65
N ARG A 122 2.34 7.72 -4.80
CA ARG A 122 1.17 7.70 -5.69
C ARG A 122 1.44 8.06 -7.16
N ALA A 123 2.66 7.93 -7.64
CA ALA A 123 2.98 8.20 -9.05
C ALA A 123 3.73 7.03 -9.69
N ARG A 124 4.92 6.72 -9.19
CA ARG A 124 5.82 5.76 -9.84
C ARG A 124 6.72 5.04 -8.84
N ILE A 125 7.03 3.78 -9.12
CA ILE A 125 8.11 3.02 -8.50
C ILE A 125 9.02 2.51 -9.61
N ASP A 126 10.32 2.73 -9.47
CA ASP A 126 11.35 2.19 -10.36
C ASP A 126 12.38 1.46 -9.48
N ALA A 127 12.18 0.16 -9.31
CA ALA A 127 12.92 -0.66 -8.38
C ALA A 127 13.67 -1.77 -9.11
N THR A 128 14.88 -2.07 -8.65
CA THR A 128 15.72 -3.12 -9.22
C THR A 128 16.18 -4.07 -8.13
N ALA A 129 16.51 -5.30 -8.53
CA ALA A 129 17.07 -6.32 -7.66
C ALA A 129 18.15 -7.11 -8.42
N PRO A 130 19.05 -7.82 -7.70
CA PRO A 130 20.08 -8.64 -8.32
C PRO A 130 19.53 -9.65 -9.34
N GLY A 131 20.37 -10.02 -10.31
CA GLY A 131 20.01 -10.98 -11.36
C GLY A 131 19.18 -10.37 -12.50
N GLY A 132 19.29 -9.06 -12.73
CA GLY A 132 18.58 -8.37 -13.82
C GLY A 132 17.08 -8.20 -13.57
N ARG A 133 16.65 -8.33 -12.30
CA ARG A 133 15.27 -8.12 -11.89
C ARG A 133 14.98 -6.63 -11.81
N GLY A 134 13.81 -6.23 -12.26
CA GLY A 134 13.36 -4.85 -12.16
C GLY A 134 11.85 -4.75 -12.26
N LEU A 135 11.30 -3.76 -11.57
CA LEU A 135 9.90 -3.42 -11.50
C LEU A 135 9.77 -1.93 -11.82
N LEU A 136 9.14 -1.65 -12.96
CA LEU A 136 8.74 -0.30 -13.34
C LEU A 136 7.23 -0.22 -13.21
N LEU A 137 6.75 0.39 -12.12
CA LEU A 137 5.36 0.39 -11.71
C LEU A 137 4.79 1.82 -11.69
N GLY A 138 3.53 1.95 -12.09
CA GLY A 138 2.74 3.18 -11.97
C GLY A 138 1.63 2.99 -10.95
N TYR A 139 1.15 4.08 -10.36
CA TYR A 139 0.07 4.04 -9.37
C TYR A 139 -1.32 3.92 -10.02
N ASP A 140 -2.19 3.07 -9.46
CA ASP A 140 -3.62 3.04 -9.83
C ASP A 140 -4.46 3.91 -8.89
N ALA A 141 -4.96 5.04 -9.39
CA ALA A 141 -5.86 5.90 -8.62
C ALA A 141 -7.19 5.23 -8.24
N ASN A 142 -7.61 4.16 -8.91
CA ASN A 142 -8.81 3.40 -8.51
C ASN A 142 -8.64 2.73 -7.14
N TYR A 143 -7.40 2.54 -6.67
CA TYR A 143 -7.13 2.02 -5.34
C TYR A 143 -7.75 2.88 -4.23
N GLU A 144 -7.84 4.20 -4.44
CA GLU A 144 -8.33 5.15 -3.44
C GLU A 144 -9.86 5.07 -3.24
N ARG A 145 -10.60 4.41 -4.14
CA ARG A 145 -12.05 4.22 -4.04
C ARG A 145 -12.39 3.08 -3.07
N ALA A 146 -13.53 3.17 -2.39
CA ALA A 146 -14.02 2.08 -1.55
C ALA A 146 -14.43 0.87 -2.40
N ALA A 147 -13.90 -0.31 -2.06
CA ALA A 147 -14.34 -1.58 -2.63
C ALA A 147 -15.79 -1.91 -2.23
N SER A 148 -16.55 -2.45 -3.18
CA SER A 148 -17.86 -3.04 -2.94
C SER A 148 -17.88 -4.51 -3.38
N ALA A 149 -18.42 -5.39 -2.54
CA ALA A 149 -18.65 -6.79 -2.91
C ALA A 149 -19.62 -6.92 -4.10
N ALA A 150 -20.57 -5.98 -4.22
CA ALA A 150 -21.49 -5.94 -5.36
C ALA A 150 -20.79 -5.54 -6.66
N GLU A 151 -19.79 -4.65 -6.62
CA GLU A 151 -18.97 -4.33 -7.80
C GLU A 151 -18.08 -5.51 -8.21
N LEU A 152 -17.65 -6.33 -7.26
CA LEU A 152 -16.91 -7.57 -7.52
C LEU A 152 -17.80 -8.70 -8.07
N ALA A 153 -19.12 -8.59 -7.97
CA ALA A 153 -20.03 -9.60 -8.49
C ALA A 153 -19.86 -9.77 -10.00
N GLY A 154 -19.88 -11.01 -10.48
CA GLY A 154 -19.79 -11.31 -11.90
C GLY A 154 -19.05 -12.60 -12.22
N ARG A 155 -18.80 -12.80 -13.51
CA ARG A 155 -18.12 -13.97 -14.04
C ARG A 155 -16.73 -13.59 -14.52
N TYR A 156 -15.74 -14.42 -14.21
CA TYR A 156 -14.34 -14.16 -14.50
C TYR A 156 -13.72 -15.39 -15.16
N ALA A 157 -13.15 -15.21 -16.35
CA ALA A 157 -12.34 -16.23 -16.99
C ALA A 157 -10.97 -16.29 -16.32
N LEU A 158 -10.66 -17.42 -15.69
CA LEU A 158 -9.33 -17.73 -15.16
C LEU A 158 -8.40 -18.24 -16.27
N ASP A 159 -8.97 -19.02 -17.18
CA ASP A 159 -8.34 -19.52 -18.40
C ASP A 159 -9.43 -19.71 -19.49
N GLN A 160 -9.11 -20.40 -20.59
CA GLN A 160 -10.06 -20.62 -21.70
C GLN A 160 -11.27 -21.50 -21.35
N ARG A 161 -11.24 -22.27 -20.27
CA ARG A 161 -12.24 -23.27 -19.87
C ARG A 161 -12.81 -23.03 -18.47
N THR A 162 -12.08 -22.35 -17.60
CA THR A 162 -12.44 -22.17 -16.21
C THR A 162 -13.03 -20.78 -15.97
N VAL A 163 -14.28 -20.74 -15.50
CA VAL A 163 -14.98 -19.50 -15.15
C VAL A 163 -15.33 -19.50 -13.66
N LEU A 164 -14.83 -18.48 -12.97
CA LEU A 164 -15.17 -18.16 -11.58
C LEU A 164 -16.39 -17.23 -11.56
N ALA A 165 -17.43 -17.61 -10.82
CA ALA A 165 -18.58 -16.75 -10.53
C ALA A 165 -18.54 -16.24 -9.09
N ILE A 166 -18.55 -14.92 -8.91
CA ILE A 166 -18.58 -14.24 -7.62
C ILE A 166 -19.97 -13.63 -7.43
N SER A 167 -20.61 -13.95 -6.31
CA SER A 167 -21.90 -13.37 -5.91
C SER A 167 -21.77 -11.92 -5.44
N SER A 168 -22.88 -11.20 -5.32
CA SER A 168 -22.91 -9.84 -4.76
C SER A 168 -22.49 -9.74 -3.29
N GLY A 169 -22.48 -10.86 -2.55
CA GLY A 169 -21.90 -10.97 -1.22
C GLY A 169 -20.41 -11.34 -1.21
N GLY A 170 -19.77 -11.41 -2.38
CA GLY A 170 -18.36 -11.78 -2.54
C GLY A 170 -18.08 -13.28 -2.39
N ALA A 171 -19.10 -14.11 -2.13
CA ALA A 171 -18.95 -15.55 -2.02
C ALA A 171 -18.82 -16.19 -3.41
N PHE A 172 -18.01 -17.24 -3.49
CA PHE A 172 -17.80 -18.05 -4.68
C PHE A 172 -17.66 -19.52 -4.33
N ASN A 173 -18.07 -20.37 -5.27
CA ASN A 173 -17.93 -21.81 -5.20
C ASN A 173 -17.90 -22.36 -6.63
N TRP A 174 -16.77 -22.90 -7.07
CA TRP A 174 -16.62 -23.36 -8.45
C TRP A 174 -15.73 -24.59 -8.55
N ILE A 175 -15.92 -25.34 -9.65
CA ILE A 175 -15.10 -26.50 -9.98
C ILE A 175 -13.90 -25.99 -10.78
N ALA A 176 -12.70 -26.02 -10.21
CA ALA A 176 -11.48 -25.55 -10.87
C ALA A 176 -10.87 -26.60 -11.80
N SER A 177 -11.08 -27.88 -11.54
CA SER A 177 -10.64 -29.02 -12.36
C SER A 177 -11.48 -30.26 -12.04
N ASP A 178 -11.25 -31.38 -12.73
CA ASP A 178 -11.97 -32.64 -12.51
C ASP A 178 -11.99 -33.03 -11.02
N ASN A 179 -13.12 -32.79 -10.35
CA ASN A 179 -13.35 -33.01 -8.92
C ASN A 179 -12.49 -32.15 -7.96
N CYS A 180 -11.98 -30.99 -8.40
CA CYS A 180 -11.47 -29.95 -7.49
C CYS A 180 -12.46 -28.79 -7.40
N VAL A 181 -12.92 -28.51 -6.19
CA VAL A 181 -13.80 -27.39 -5.86
C VAL A 181 -13.01 -26.36 -5.08
N LEU A 182 -13.03 -25.11 -5.57
CA LEU A 182 -12.56 -23.95 -4.81
C LEU A 182 -13.79 -23.19 -4.32
N SER A 183 -13.85 -22.96 -3.02
CA SER A 183 -14.93 -22.20 -2.39
C SER A 183 -14.37 -21.18 -1.42
N GLY A 184 -15.05 -20.06 -1.24
CA GLY A 184 -14.52 -18.99 -0.42
C GLY A 184 -15.30 -17.68 -0.52
N GLN A 185 -14.65 -16.64 -0.04
CA GLN A 185 -15.21 -15.30 0.01
C GLN A 185 -14.12 -14.25 -0.26
N ALA A 186 -14.52 -13.21 -1.00
CA ALA A 186 -13.80 -11.96 -1.14
C ALA A 186 -14.57 -10.84 -0.42
N VAL A 187 -13.97 -10.24 0.60
CA VAL A 187 -14.61 -9.23 1.45
C VAL A 187 -13.85 -7.92 1.33
N PRO A 188 -14.51 -6.77 1.07
CA PRO A 188 -13.86 -5.47 1.09
C PRO A 188 -13.05 -5.26 2.37
N ARG A 189 -11.83 -4.72 2.24
CA ARG A 189 -10.99 -4.44 3.40
C ARG A 189 -11.56 -3.26 4.21
N ALA A 190 -11.32 -3.32 5.52
CA ALA A 190 -11.73 -2.26 6.45
C ALA A 190 -11.00 -0.92 6.20
N SER A 191 -9.92 -0.91 5.42
CA SER A 191 -9.20 0.31 5.03
C SER A 191 -10.03 1.25 4.15
N GLY A 192 -11.15 0.79 3.58
CA GLY A 192 -11.97 1.60 2.68
C GLY A 192 -11.33 1.85 1.31
N ARG A 193 -10.32 1.05 0.95
CA ARG A 193 -9.64 1.06 -0.35
C ARG A 193 -10.20 -0.01 -1.27
N ASN A 194 -9.86 0.05 -2.56
CA ASN A 194 -10.33 -0.90 -3.57
C ASN A 194 -9.53 -2.22 -3.47
N ALA A 195 -9.54 -2.85 -2.31
CA ALA A 195 -8.85 -4.10 -2.04
C ALA A 195 -9.75 -5.01 -1.21
N PHE A 196 -9.61 -6.31 -1.45
CA PHE A 196 -10.43 -7.33 -0.83
C PHE A 196 -9.54 -8.30 -0.04
N ASN A 197 -9.99 -8.72 1.13
CA ASN A 197 -9.50 -9.91 1.80
C ASN A 197 -10.08 -11.13 1.09
N LEU A 198 -9.20 -12.05 0.71
CA LEU A 198 -9.57 -13.29 0.04
C LEU A 198 -9.33 -14.46 1.00
N ALA A 199 -10.34 -15.29 1.19
CA ALA A 199 -10.23 -16.56 1.89
C ALA A 199 -10.82 -17.65 1.01
N LEU A 200 -10.07 -18.74 0.79
CA LEU A 200 -10.54 -19.86 -0.02
C LEU A 200 -10.08 -21.21 0.52
N SER A 201 -10.85 -22.24 0.21
CA SER A 201 -10.61 -23.63 0.59
C SER A 201 -10.64 -24.53 -0.64
N TYR A 202 -9.71 -25.47 -0.69
CA TYR A 202 -9.67 -26.53 -1.69
C TYR A 202 -10.44 -27.74 -1.18
N ALA A 203 -11.36 -28.25 -2.00
CA ALA A 203 -12.14 -29.44 -1.68
C ALA A 203 -12.19 -30.43 -2.84
N GLY A 204 -12.11 -31.72 -2.53
CA GLY A 204 -12.20 -32.79 -3.51
C GLY A 204 -10.85 -33.36 -3.97
N SER A 205 -10.91 -34.50 -4.66
CA SER A 205 -9.75 -35.33 -5.01
C SER A 205 -8.96 -34.83 -6.20
N GLY A 206 -9.52 -33.92 -6.99
CA GLY A 206 -8.85 -33.32 -8.16
C GLY A 206 -7.92 -32.17 -7.83
N CYS A 207 -7.86 -31.74 -6.57
CA CYS A 207 -7.11 -30.55 -6.21
C CYS A 207 -5.61 -30.84 -6.16
N PRO A 208 -4.76 -29.86 -6.54
CA PRO A 208 -3.30 -29.99 -6.44
C PRO A 208 -2.81 -30.04 -4.99
N HIS A 209 -3.70 -29.84 -4.01
CA HIS A 209 -3.40 -29.76 -2.60
C HIS A 209 -4.37 -30.62 -1.79
N PRO A 210 -4.00 -31.03 -0.56
CA PRO A 210 -4.86 -31.85 0.28
C PRO A 210 -6.26 -31.24 0.47
N ASN A 211 -7.27 -32.10 0.50
CA ASN A 211 -8.65 -31.71 0.78
C ASN A 211 -8.77 -30.94 2.10
N GLY A 212 -9.50 -29.84 2.11
CA GLY A 212 -9.65 -28.95 3.27
C GLY A 212 -8.52 -27.93 3.44
N THR A 213 -7.54 -27.88 2.53
CA THR A 213 -6.48 -26.85 2.57
C THR A 213 -7.11 -25.46 2.46
N ARG A 214 -6.76 -24.56 3.39
CA ARG A 214 -7.20 -23.17 3.39
C ARG A 214 -6.04 -22.24 3.08
N VAL A 215 -6.30 -21.23 2.27
CA VAL A 215 -5.35 -20.15 1.97
C VAL A 215 -6.04 -18.80 2.12
N GLN A 216 -5.26 -17.79 2.48
CA GLN A 216 -5.74 -16.42 2.68
C GLN A 216 -4.83 -15.43 1.96
N GLY A 217 -5.38 -14.31 1.54
CA GLY A 217 -4.62 -13.24 0.94
C GLY A 217 -5.52 -12.12 0.47
N VAL A 218 -5.28 -11.65 -0.75
CA VAL A 218 -5.86 -10.42 -1.25
C VAL A 218 -6.35 -10.56 -2.69
N ALA A 219 -7.30 -9.71 -3.04
CA ALA A 219 -7.68 -9.48 -4.42
C ALA A 219 -7.83 -7.98 -4.72
N TYR A 220 -7.56 -7.60 -5.96
CA TYR A 220 -7.72 -6.26 -6.49
C TYR A 220 -8.48 -6.32 -7.82
N LEU A 221 -9.52 -5.50 -7.96
CA LEU A 221 -10.25 -5.36 -9.21
C LEU A 221 -9.69 -4.17 -10.00
N ASP A 222 -8.87 -4.47 -11.01
CA ASP A 222 -8.33 -3.50 -11.94
C ASP A 222 -9.33 -3.20 -13.06
N THR A 223 -9.98 -2.04 -12.96
CA THR A 223 -10.98 -1.55 -13.91
C THR A 223 -10.39 -0.66 -15.02
N ARG A 224 -9.07 -0.46 -15.08
CA ARG A 224 -8.45 0.32 -16.16
C ARG A 224 -8.40 -0.47 -17.47
N ASN A 225 -8.43 -1.79 -17.36
CA ASN A 225 -8.56 -2.68 -18.48
C ASN A 225 -10.05 -2.81 -18.85
N SER A 226 -10.34 -2.88 -20.15
CA SER A 226 -11.64 -3.31 -20.65
C SER A 226 -11.41 -4.58 -21.48
N PRO A 227 -11.81 -5.78 -21.00
CA PRO A 227 -12.57 -6.02 -19.76
C PRO A 227 -11.73 -5.83 -18.48
N ALA A 228 -12.40 -5.53 -17.37
CA ALA A 228 -11.76 -5.41 -16.06
C ALA A 228 -11.05 -6.71 -15.66
N ARG A 229 -9.97 -6.63 -14.90
CA ARG A 229 -9.18 -7.77 -14.45
C ARG A 229 -9.23 -7.91 -12.94
N LEU A 230 -9.49 -9.11 -12.44
CA LEU A 230 -9.37 -9.46 -11.04
C LEU A 230 -8.02 -10.13 -10.81
N VAL A 231 -7.13 -9.43 -10.10
CA VAL A 231 -5.83 -9.96 -9.69
C VAL A 231 -5.97 -10.50 -8.28
N SER A 232 -5.62 -11.76 -8.06
CA SER A 232 -5.76 -12.42 -6.75
C SER A 232 -4.50 -13.18 -6.39
N LEU A 233 -4.12 -13.13 -5.13
CA LEU A 233 -3.05 -13.95 -4.55
C LEU A 233 -3.43 -14.33 -3.12
N ALA A 234 -3.40 -15.62 -2.81
CA ALA A 234 -3.63 -16.15 -1.47
C ALA A 234 -2.66 -17.29 -1.18
N LEU A 235 -2.15 -17.34 0.03
CA LEU A 235 -1.18 -18.34 0.47
C LEU A 235 -1.65 -19.01 1.75
N ARG A 236 -1.21 -20.25 1.97
CA ARG A 236 -1.28 -20.89 3.28
C ARG A 236 -0.26 -20.23 4.20
N GLN A 237 -0.41 -20.39 5.52
CA GLN A 237 0.50 -19.81 6.51
C GLN A 237 1.97 -20.20 6.30
N ASP A 238 2.24 -21.43 5.84
CA ASP A 238 3.59 -21.91 5.51
C ASP A 238 4.12 -21.36 4.17
N ARG A 239 3.27 -20.67 3.41
CA ARG A 239 3.56 -20.04 2.12
C ARG A 239 4.11 -20.98 1.04
N VAL A 240 3.83 -22.28 1.17
CA VAL A 240 4.17 -23.31 0.17
C VAL A 240 3.00 -23.57 -0.77
N VAL A 241 1.78 -23.46 -0.25
CA VAL A 241 0.54 -23.69 -1.01
C VAL A 241 -0.17 -22.36 -1.23
N GLY A 242 -0.73 -22.16 -2.43
CA GLY A 242 -1.37 -20.91 -2.76
C GLY A 242 -2.31 -20.97 -3.96
N PHE A 243 -3.00 -19.86 -4.14
CA PHE A 243 -3.83 -19.52 -5.27
C PHE A 243 -3.33 -18.21 -5.85
N VAL A 244 -3.15 -18.17 -7.16
CA VAL A 244 -2.82 -16.95 -7.89
C VAL A 244 -3.65 -16.89 -9.16
N SER A 245 -4.19 -15.71 -9.47
CA SER A 245 -4.95 -15.53 -10.70
C SER A 245 -4.87 -14.10 -11.23
N ARG A 246 -5.03 -13.98 -12.55
CA ARG A 246 -5.25 -12.74 -13.29
C ARG A 246 -6.49 -12.91 -14.16
N ALA A 247 -7.65 -12.96 -13.52
CA ALA A 247 -8.89 -13.35 -14.16
C ALA A 247 -9.52 -12.17 -14.94
N VAL A 248 -9.95 -12.41 -16.17
CA VAL A 248 -10.62 -11.38 -16.98
C VAL A 248 -12.12 -11.42 -16.71
N ARG A 249 -12.72 -10.29 -16.34
CA ARG A 249 -14.17 -10.19 -16.17
C ARG A 249 -14.83 -10.42 -17.53
N LEU A 250 -15.71 -11.41 -17.59
CA LEU A 250 -16.56 -11.63 -18.75
C LEU A 250 -17.59 -10.51 -18.77
N GLN A 251 -17.66 -9.78 -19.89
CA GLN A 251 -18.76 -8.87 -20.10
C GLN A 251 -20.00 -9.73 -20.35
N ASP A 252 -20.95 -9.72 -19.40
CA ASP A 252 -22.28 -10.22 -19.70
C ASP A 252 -22.86 -9.29 -20.77
N ALA A 253 -23.02 -9.80 -22.00
CA ALA A 253 -23.60 -9.05 -23.12
C ALA A 253 -25.06 -8.60 -22.89
N SER A 254 -25.60 -8.81 -21.68
CA SER A 254 -26.97 -8.52 -21.28
C SER A 254 -27.11 -7.51 -20.14
N ALA A 255 -26.04 -6.86 -19.67
CA ALA A 255 -26.23 -5.69 -18.80
C ALA A 255 -26.93 -4.61 -19.63
N PRO A 256 -28.21 -4.26 -19.35
CA PRO A 256 -28.86 -3.18 -20.07
C PRO A 256 -28.01 -1.94 -19.87
N ALA A 257 -27.74 -1.19 -20.95
CA ALA A 257 -27.22 0.15 -20.81
C ALA A 257 -28.06 0.87 -19.74
N PRO A 258 -27.45 1.55 -18.76
CA PRO A 258 -28.22 2.27 -17.75
C PRO A 258 -29.24 3.12 -18.48
N ALA A 259 -30.53 2.92 -18.15
CA ALA A 259 -31.60 3.66 -18.80
C ALA A 259 -31.24 5.15 -18.74
N PRO A 260 -31.35 5.89 -19.87
CA PRO A 260 -31.02 7.31 -19.87
C PRO A 260 -31.76 7.97 -18.71
N ALA A 261 -31.01 8.72 -17.90
CA ALA A 261 -31.57 9.42 -16.75
C ALA A 261 -32.83 10.16 -17.21
N PRO A 262 -33.95 10.06 -16.46
CA PRO A 262 -35.17 10.78 -16.79
C PRO A 262 -34.83 12.24 -17.06
N ALA A 263 -35.31 12.78 -18.19
CA ALA A 263 -35.16 14.19 -18.50
C ALA A 263 -35.60 15.01 -17.26
N PRO A 264 -34.82 16.01 -16.82
CA PRO A 264 -35.18 16.83 -15.67
C PRO A 264 -36.60 17.34 -15.86
N ALA A 265 -37.46 17.11 -14.87
CA ALA A 265 -38.80 17.68 -14.86
C ALA A 265 -38.69 19.21 -15.03
N PRO A 266 -39.56 19.85 -15.83
CA PRO A 266 -39.55 21.30 -15.98
C PRO A 266 -39.57 21.97 -14.61
N ALA A 267 -38.62 22.88 -14.39
CA ALA A 267 -38.54 23.65 -13.15
C ALA A 267 -39.89 24.35 -12.89
N PRO A 268 -40.46 24.22 -11.68
CA PRO A 268 -41.66 24.96 -11.31
C PRO A 268 -41.46 26.47 -11.53
N ALA A 269 -42.48 27.14 -12.08
CA ALA A 269 -42.46 28.59 -12.26
C ALA A 269 -42.16 29.29 -10.93
N PRO A 270 -41.27 30.30 -10.90
CA PRO A 270 -40.92 31.02 -9.67
C PRO A 270 -42.17 31.56 -8.98
N ALA A 271 -42.34 31.24 -7.70
CA ALA A 271 -43.40 31.80 -6.88
C ALA A 271 -43.23 33.34 -6.78
N PRO A 272 -44.34 34.11 -6.74
CA PRO A 272 -44.28 35.57 -6.61
C PRO A 272 -43.48 35.99 -5.38
N ALA A 273 -42.59 36.97 -5.55
CA ALA A 273 -41.78 37.52 -4.48
C ALA A 273 -42.67 38.08 -3.34
N PRO A 274 -42.40 37.73 -2.06
CA PRO A 274 -43.12 38.30 -0.93
C PRO A 274 -42.95 39.82 -0.86
N ALA A 275 -44.03 40.52 -0.52
CA ALA A 275 -44.03 41.97 -0.32
C ALA A 275 -43.03 42.38 0.79
N PRO A 276 -42.29 43.50 0.63
CA PRO A 276 -41.33 43.96 1.63
C PRO A 276 -42.00 44.22 2.99
N ALA A 277 -41.43 43.63 4.05
CA ALA A 277 -41.84 43.89 5.42
C ALA A 277 -41.52 45.35 5.83
N PRO A 278 -42.36 45.99 6.66
CA PRO A 278 -42.15 47.36 7.09
C PRO A 278 -40.88 47.53 7.94
N SER A 279 -40.18 48.64 7.71
CA SER A 279 -38.94 49.04 8.37
C SER A 279 -39.13 49.18 9.90
N PRO A 280 -38.30 48.51 10.73
CA PRO A 280 -38.35 48.68 12.18
C PRO A 280 -37.96 50.09 12.63
N ALA A 281 -38.65 50.61 13.63
CA ALA A 281 -38.36 51.90 14.25
C ALA A 281 -36.96 51.92 14.91
N PRO A 282 -36.24 53.07 14.89
CA PRO A 282 -34.91 53.17 15.50
C PRO A 282 -34.93 52.93 17.01
N ALA A 283 -34.05 52.05 17.48
CA ALA A 283 -33.83 51.80 18.89
C ALA A 283 -33.08 52.97 19.56
N PRO A 284 -33.34 53.27 20.86
CA PRO A 284 -32.71 54.38 21.56
C PRO A 284 -31.22 54.17 21.80
N SER A 285 -30.47 55.26 21.74
CA SER A 285 -29.01 55.31 21.93
C SER A 285 -28.60 54.84 23.33
N PRO A 286 -27.71 53.84 23.46
CA PRO A 286 -27.16 53.43 24.76
C PRO A 286 -26.27 54.52 25.37
N ALA A 287 -26.31 54.62 26.70
CA ALA A 287 -25.44 55.49 27.49
C ALA A 287 -23.96 55.02 27.43
N PRO A 288 -22.97 55.94 27.56
CA PRO A 288 -21.55 55.57 27.51
C PRO A 288 -21.15 54.63 28.65
N ALA A 289 -20.46 53.54 28.30
CA ALA A 289 -19.92 52.57 29.24
C ALA A 289 -18.66 53.11 29.96
N PRO A 290 -18.40 52.74 31.22
CA PRO A 290 -17.20 53.14 31.96
C PRO A 290 -15.91 52.57 31.34
N ALA A 291 -14.82 53.33 31.46
CA ALA A 291 -13.49 52.93 30.99
C ALA A 291 -12.99 51.64 31.69
N PRO A 292 -12.46 50.65 30.94
CA PRO A 292 -11.93 49.43 31.54
C PRO A 292 -10.65 49.69 32.35
N ALA A 293 -10.55 49.03 33.51
CA ALA A 293 -9.32 48.94 34.28
C ALA A 293 -8.27 48.07 33.55
N PRO A 294 -6.96 48.33 33.73
CA PRO A 294 -5.89 47.55 33.09
C PRO A 294 -5.91 46.08 33.51
N ALA A 295 -5.79 45.18 32.54
CA ALA A 295 -5.72 43.73 32.75
C ALA A 295 -4.36 43.29 33.33
N PRO A 296 -4.32 42.27 34.21
CA PRO A 296 -3.07 41.67 34.67
C PRO A 296 -2.36 40.90 33.56
N ALA A 297 -1.02 40.92 33.59
CA ALA A 297 -0.17 40.19 32.65
C ALA A 297 -0.35 38.66 32.77
N PRO A 298 -0.44 37.92 31.65
CA PRO A 298 -0.61 36.47 31.68
C PRO A 298 0.69 35.76 32.09
N SER A 299 0.52 34.73 32.94
CA SER A 299 1.56 33.77 33.31
C SER A 299 1.93 32.87 32.13
N PRO A 300 3.22 32.59 31.87
CA PRO A 300 3.64 31.68 30.82
C PRO A 300 3.19 30.23 31.07
N ALA A 301 2.75 29.56 30.01
CA ALA A 301 2.39 28.14 30.00
C ALA A 301 3.64 27.23 29.93
N PRO A 302 3.60 26.00 30.49
CA PRO A 302 4.72 25.05 30.44
C PRO A 302 5.01 24.56 29.02
N ALA A 303 6.30 24.41 28.70
CA ALA A 303 6.79 23.96 27.40
C ALA A 303 6.59 22.43 27.18
N PRO A 304 6.34 21.98 25.92
CA PRO A 304 6.21 20.56 25.60
C PRO A 304 7.54 19.79 25.71
N ALA A 305 7.45 18.52 26.10
CA ALA A 305 8.59 17.61 26.17
C ALA A 305 9.18 17.30 24.77
N PRO A 306 10.51 17.16 24.65
CA PRO A 306 11.18 16.92 23.36
C PRO A 306 11.07 15.46 22.89
N ALA A 307 10.91 15.30 21.57
CA ALA A 307 10.91 14.02 20.85
C ALA A 307 12.35 13.48 20.60
N PRO A 308 12.52 12.17 20.30
CA PRO A 308 13.83 11.53 20.14
C PRO A 308 14.52 11.92 18.82
N VAL A 309 15.85 12.01 18.85
CA VAL A 309 16.73 12.40 17.73
C VAL A 309 17.36 11.15 17.06
N PRO A 310 17.37 11.02 15.71
CA PRO A 310 18.03 9.92 15.00
C PRO A 310 19.56 10.12 14.85
N PRO A 311 20.34 9.04 14.58
CA PRO A 311 21.80 9.09 14.54
C PRO A 311 22.36 9.68 13.23
N ILE A 312 23.58 10.20 13.34
CA ILE A 312 24.22 11.11 12.39
C ILE A 312 25.34 10.36 11.67
N THR A 313 25.36 10.45 10.34
CA THR A 313 26.51 10.07 9.51
C THR A 313 27.26 11.32 9.05
N ASP A 314 28.59 11.25 9.11
CA ASP A 314 29.60 12.27 8.81
C ASP A 314 29.51 12.88 7.39
N ASP A 315 28.61 13.84 7.21
CA ASP A 315 28.77 14.90 6.22
C ASP A 315 27.95 16.11 6.67
N ILE A 316 28.62 17.11 7.24
CA ILE A 316 28.00 18.32 7.78
C ILE A 316 27.51 19.18 6.61
N ARG A 317 26.34 18.85 6.04
CA ARG A 317 25.64 19.65 5.03
C ARG A 317 24.92 20.83 5.68
N ILE A 318 25.67 21.86 6.11
CA ILE A 318 25.08 23.14 6.52
C ILE A 318 24.62 23.88 5.26
N SER A 319 23.32 24.08 5.08
CA SER A 319 22.79 24.90 4.00
C SER A 319 23.26 26.35 4.14
N ALA A 320 23.63 27.02 3.03
CA ALA A 320 24.26 28.35 3.03
C ALA A 320 23.52 29.44 3.84
N GLY A 321 22.19 29.37 3.95
CA GLY A 321 21.38 30.30 4.76
C GLY A 321 21.54 30.16 6.29
N HIS A 322 22.32 29.18 6.76
CA HIS A 322 22.55 28.93 8.19
C HIS A 322 23.98 29.23 8.65
N TYR A 323 24.84 29.71 7.74
CA TYR A 323 26.17 30.21 8.09
C TYR A 323 26.06 31.52 8.89
N PRO A 324 26.90 31.72 9.92
CA PRO A 324 26.99 33.01 10.60
C PRO A 324 27.42 34.13 9.64
N PRO A 325 27.00 35.38 9.85
CA PRO A 325 27.48 36.52 9.07
C PRO A 325 28.99 36.75 9.30
N PRO A 326 29.68 37.40 8.34
CA PRO A 326 31.12 37.65 8.41
C PRO A 326 31.56 38.28 9.73
N GLY A 327 32.57 37.69 10.37
CA GLY A 327 33.11 38.17 11.65
C GLY A 327 32.36 37.69 12.90
N SER A 328 31.42 36.76 12.74
CA SER A 328 30.75 36.08 13.87
C SER A 328 30.89 34.56 13.77
N CYS A 329 30.71 33.87 14.91
CA CYS A 329 30.77 32.42 14.97
C CYS A 329 29.45 31.84 15.43
N ARG A 330 29.24 30.56 15.13
CA ARG A 330 28.06 29.82 15.54
C ARG A 330 28.44 28.39 15.91
N ILE A 331 27.98 27.92 17.07
CA ILE A 331 28.12 26.52 17.47
C ILE A 331 27.03 25.71 16.74
N TRP A 332 27.46 24.63 16.09
CA TRP A 332 26.59 23.73 15.35
C TRP A 332 26.62 22.35 15.98
N VAL A 333 25.53 22.02 16.67
CA VAL A 333 25.38 20.71 17.30
C VAL A 333 24.91 19.73 16.24
N LEU A 334 25.68 18.68 16.01
CA LEU A 334 25.31 17.65 15.05
C LEU A 334 23.98 17.01 15.48
N GLY A 335 23.03 16.90 14.55
CA GLY A 335 21.73 16.23 14.77
C GLY A 335 20.62 17.13 15.33
N LEU A 336 20.96 18.36 15.71
CA LEU A 336 19.98 19.36 16.11
C LEU A 336 19.44 20.07 14.85
N ALA A 337 18.11 20.17 14.73
CA ALA A 337 17.47 20.81 13.58
C ALA A 337 17.94 22.26 13.40
N PRO A 338 18.13 22.78 12.16
CA PRO A 338 18.73 24.10 11.92
C PRO A 338 18.04 25.27 12.65
N GLY A 339 16.71 25.24 12.81
CA GLY A 339 15.94 26.25 13.54
C GLY A 339 16.05 26.19 15.06
N ARG A 340 16.77 25.19 15.60
CA ARG A 340 17.02 24.99 17.04
C ARG A 340 18.49 25.19 17.42
N GLN A 341 19.35 25.46 16.45
CA GLN A 341 20.76 25.77 16.68
C GLN A 341 20.91 27.12 17.39
N ALA A 342 21.91 27.22 18.27
CA ALA A 342 22.22 28.47 18.98
C ALA A 342 22.42 29.63 17.99
N PRO A 343 22.05 30.87 18.35
CA PRO A 343 22.29 32.03 17.50
C PRO A 343 23.80 32.28 17.33
N SER A 344 24.16 33.01 16.27
CA SER A 344 25.54 33.46 16.08
C SER A 344 25.94 34.48 17.16
N GLY A 345 27.22 34.52 17.48
CA GLY A 345 27.77 35.42 18.49
C GLY A 345 29.27 35.63 18.33
N ASP A 346 29.90 36.21 19.35
CA ASP A 346 31.33 36.48 19.38
C ASP A 346 32.14 35.17 19.34
N CYS A 347 33.13 35.12 18.45
CA CYS A 347 33.95 33.93 18.24
C CYS A 347 34.78 33.54 19.46
N ALA A 348 35.37 34.51 20.18
CA ALA A 348 36.23 34.22 21.32
C ALA A 348 35.41 33.65 22.50
N VAL A 349 34.15 34.08 22.63
CA VAL A 349 33.22 33.56 23.63
C VAL A 349 32.75 32.16 23.26
N LEU A 350 32.32 31.95 22.02
CA LEU A 350 31.73 30.69 21.59
C LEU A 350 32.76 29.56 21.43
N GLU A 351 34.02 29.88 21.15
CA GLU A 351 35.11 28.90 21.08
C GLU A 351 35.37 28.20 22.42
N GLN A 352 35.11 28.90 23.54
CA GLN A 352 35.25 28.31 24.88
C GLN A 352 34.02 27.52 25.33
N GLN A 353 32.93 27.56 24.54
CA GLN A 353 31.63 27.01 24.92
C GLN A 353 31.17 25.87 24.00
N VAL A 354 32.06 25.36 23.14
CA VAL A 354 31.72 24.27 22.21
C VAL A 354 31.49 22.97 23.00
N PRO A 355 30.26 22.45 23.06
CA PRO A 355 29.99 21.19 23.75
C PRO A 355 30.49 20.00 22.92
N GLU A 356 30.69 18.86 23.60
CA GLU A 356 31.12 17.63 22.95
C GLU A 356 30.11 17.19 21.87
N GLY A 357 30.59 16.87 20.67
CA GLY A 357 29.75 16.53 19.51
C GLY A 357 29.20 17.74 18.72
N ALA A 358 29.60 18.97 19.05
CA ALA A 358 29.33 20.15 18.24
C ALA A 358 30.58 20.66 17.52
N VAL A 359 30.38 21.44 16.46
CA VAL A 359 31.44 22.10 15.71
C VAL A 359 31.26 23.62 15.74
N LEU A 360 32.35 24.38 15.80
CA LEU A 360 32.31 25.83 15.68
C LEU A 360 32.43 26.23 14.20
N ILE A 361 31.41 26.90 13.68
CA ILE A 361 31.40 27.45 12.32
C ILE A 361 31.78 28.92 12.40
N ARG A 362 32.70 29.36 11.54
CA ARG A 362 33.12 30.77 11.40
C ARG A 362 32.55 31.35 10.11
N GLY A 363 32.04 32.57 10.18
CA GLY A 363 31.41 33.29 9.07
C GLY A 363 32.35 34.26 8.39
#